data_AF-A0A6S7BVJ0-F1
#
_entry.id   AF-A0A6S7BVJ0-F1
#
_cell.length_a   1.000
_cell.length_b   1.000
_cell.length_c   1.000
_cell.angle_alpha   90.00
_cell.angle_beta   90.00
_cell.angle_gamma   90.00
#
_symmetry.space_group_name_H-M   'P 1'
#
loop_
_entity.id
_entity.type
_entity.pdbx_description
1 polymer ?
#
loop_
_entity_poly.entity_id
_entity_poly.type
_entity_poly.pdbx_seq_one_letter_code
_entity_poly.pdbx_strand_id
1 'polypeptide(L)' 'MPTENELDLEIALRKFHELALADGDLGHEYWHQVGQLLQQAAGVQAQIDALSKELEQCRAKQRKRH' A
#
# COMPACT_ATOMS: atom_id res chain seq x y z
N MET A 1 9.89 -15.38 6.62
CA MET A 1 9.09 -16.03 5.57
C MET A 1 8.67 -14.92 4.63
N PRO A 2 9.06 -14.93 3.35
CA PRO A 2 8.61 -13.90 2.44
C PRO A 2 7.11 -14.08 2.29
N THR A 3 6.36 -13.05 2.65
CA THR A 3 4.92 -12.96 2.50
C THR A 3 4.59 -13.12 1.01
N GLU A 4 4.06 -14.27 0.61
CA GLU A 4 3.63 -14.60 -0.77
C GLU A 4 2.57 -13.64 -1.36
N ASN A 5 2.24 -12.55 -0.66
CA ASN A 5 1.25 -11.54 -1.02
C ASN A 5 1.72 -10.11 -0.68
N GLU A 6 3.02 -9.83 -0.67
CA GLU A 6 3.45 -8.44 -0.87
C GLU A 6 3.16 -8.07 -2.33
N LEU A 7 1.92 -7.61 -2.55
CA LEU A 7 1.53 -6.96 -3.79
C LEU A 7 2.51 -5.80 -4.01
N ASP A 8 3.42 -6.01 -4.94
CA ASP A 8 4.31 -4.97 -5.40
C ASP A 8 3.46 -3.90 -6.08
N LEU A 9 3.21 -2.84 -5.32
CA LEU A 9 2.36 -1.73 -5.72
C LEU A 9 2.90 -1.05 -6.98
N GLU A 10 4.21 -1.03 -7.17
CA GLU A 10 4.84 -0.45 -8.35
C GLU A 10 4.50 -1.26 -9.60
N ILE A 11 4.58 -2.59 -9.50
CA ILE A 11 4.21 -3.50 -10.59
C ILE A 11 2.71 -3.40 -10.89
N ALA A 12 1.86 -3.33 -9.86
CA ALA A 12 0.42 -3.19 -10.02
C ALA A 12 0.05 -1.88 -10.72
N LEU A 13 0.60 -0.74 -10.27
CA LEU A 13 0.38 0.57 -10.87
C LEU A 13 0.87 0.63 -12.32
N ARG A 14 2.02 0.03 -12.63
CA ARG A 14 2.53 -0.04 -14.00
C ARG A 14 1.58 -0.80 -14.92
N LYS A 15 1.06 -1.96 -14.48
CA LYS A 15 0.09 -2.72 -15.27
C LYS A 15 -1.24 -1.98 -15.47
N PHE A 16 -1.72 -1.26 -14.47
CA PHE A 16 -2.91 -0.43 -14.63
C PHE A 16 -2.69 0.70 -15.64
N HIS A 17 -1.48 1.30 -15.67
CA HIS A 17 -1.13 2.29 -16.67
C HIS A 17 -1.06 1.70 -18.09
N GLU A 18 -0.55 0.48 -18.24
CA GLU A 18 -0.56 -0.24 -19.53
C GLU A 18 -1.98 -0.55 -20.00
N LEU A 19 -2.87 -0.99 -19.10
CA LEU A 19 -4.28 -1.26 -19.41
C LEU A 19 -5.06 0.01 -19.74
N ALA A 20 -4.80 1.10 -19.02
CA ALA A 20 -5.33 2.44 -19.29
C ALA A 20 -5.06 2.91 -20.73
N LEU A 21 -3.88 2.62 -21.27
CA LEU A 21 -3.50 3.01 -22.62
C LEU A 21 -4.14 2.13 -23.71
N ALA A 22 -4.52 0.88 -23.39
CA ALA A 22 -5.07 -0.08 -24.34
C ALA A 22 -6.56 0.14 -24.64
N ASP A 23 -7.34 0.62 -23.68
CA ASP A 23 -8.82 0.72 -23.77
C ASP A 23 -9.32 2.14 -24.18
N GLY A 24 -8.43 3.04 -24.57
CA GLY A 24 -8.75 4.44 -24.90
C GLY A 24 -9.09 5.31 -23.68
N ASP A 25 -9.56 6.53 -23.89
CA ASP A 25 -9.75 7.54 -22.82
C ASP A 25 -10.63 7.07 -21.65
N LEU A 26 -11.63 6.23 -21.92
CA LEU A 26 -12.54 5.72 -20.89
C LEU A 26 -11.87 4.69 -19.96
N GLY A 27 -11.02 3.83 -20.51
CA GLY A 27 -10.20 2.90 -19.73
C GLY A 27 -9.10 3.62 -18.96
N HIS A 28 -8.58 4.71 -19.53
CA HIS A 28 -7.55 5.53 -18.90
C HIS A 28 -8.01 6.14 -17.58
N GLU A 29 -9.16 6.84 -17.55
CA GLU A 29 -9.67 7.45 -16.32
C GLU A 29 -9.99 6.41 -15.24
N TYR A 30 -10.62 5.29 -15.64
CA TYR A 30 -10.98 4.22 -14.72
C TYR A 30 -9.74 3.60 -14.05
N TRP A 31 -8.77 3.16 -14.84
CA TRP A 31 -7.56 2.54 -14.30
C TRP A 31 -6.66 3.52 -13.55
N HIS A 32 -6.67 4.80 -13.92
CA HIS A 32 -5.99 5.85 -13.17
C HIS A 32 -6.60 6.03 -11.77
N GLN A 33 -7.94 6.07 -11.66
CA GLN A 33 -8.63 6.15 -10.37
C GLN A 33 -8.34 4.92 -9.49
N VAL A 34 -8.32 3.72 -10.08
CA VAL A 34 -7.96 2.48 -9.37
C VAL A 34 -6.51 2.56 -8.85
N GLY A 35 -5.58 3.07 -9.66
CA GLY A 35 -4.20 3.27 -9.23
C GLY A 35 -4.07 4.24 -8.06
N GLN A 36 -4.79 5.37 -8.11
CA GLN A 36 -4.82 6.34 -7.00
C GLN A 36 -5.37 5.74 -5.71
N LEU A 37 -6.41 4.90 -5.79
CA LEU A 37 -6.99 4.22 -4.63
C LEU A 37 -5.97 3.26 -4.00
N LEU A 38 -5.27 2.47 -4.81
CA LEU A 38 -4.24 1.55 -4.32
C LEU A 38 -3.07 2.29 -3.67
N GLN A 39 -2.64 3.41 -4.25
CA GLN A 39 -1.60 4.25 -3.66
C GLN A 39 -2.01 4.81 -2.29
N GLN A 40 -3.25 5.28 -2.17
CA GLN A 40 -3.79 5.75 -0.89
C GLN A 40 -3.87 4.62 0.14
N ALA A 41 -4.36 3.44 -0.27
CA ALA A 41 -4.44 2.27 0.60
C ALA A 41 -3.05 1.84 1.11
N ALA A 42 -2.04 1.82 0.25
CA ALA A 42 -0.66 1.54 0.65
C ALA A 42 -0.10 2.59 1.62
N GLY A 43 -0.40 3.87 1.41
CA GLY A 43 -0.02 4.94 2.33
C GLY A 43 -0.67 4.81 3.71
N VAL A 44 -1.92 4.36 3.78
CA VAL A 44 -2.61 4.07 5.05
C VAL A 44 -2.01 2.83 5.72
N GLN A 45 -1.72 1.76 4.96
CA GLN A 45 -1.09 0.56 5.50
C GLN A 45 0.28 0.87 6.12
N ALA A 46 1.11 1.66 5.44
CA ALA A 46 2.41 2.08 5.96
C ALA A 46 2.29 2.88 7.28
N GLN A 47 1.26 3.72 7.42
CA GLN A 47 0.98 4.44 8.66
C GLN A 47 0.55 3.50 9.79
N ILE A 48 -0.31 2.50 9.50
CA ILE A 48 -0.71 1.48 10.46
C ILE A 48 0.50 0.69 10.95
N ASP A 49 1.41 0.31 10.05
CA ASP A 49 2.61 -0.44 10.39
C ASP A 49 3.56 0.40 11.26
N ALA A 50 3.72 1.68 10.94
CA ALA A 50 4.52 2.61 11.73
C ALA A 50 3.96 2.79 13.15
N LEU A 51 2.66 3.07 13.27
CA LEU A 51 1.99 3.24 14.56
C LEU A 51 1.99 1.96 15.40
N SER A 52 1.82 0.80 14.75
CA SER A 52 1.90 -0.50 15.41
C SER A 52 3.29 -0.74 16.01
N LYS A 53 4.34 -0.40 15.26
CA LYS A 53 5.73 -0.50 15.72
C LYS A 53 6.01 0.45 16.90
N GLU A 54 5.48 1.66 16.87
CA GLU A 54 5.59 2.59 18.00
C GLU A 54 4.89 2.08 19.26
N LEU A 55 3.68 1.54 19.12
CA LEU A 55 2.93 0.92 20.22
C LEU A 55 3.71 -0.24 20.84
N GLU A 56 4.30 -1.10 20.03
CA GLU A 56 5.15 -2.20 20.51
C GLU A 56 6.36 -1.70 21.29
N GLN A 57 7.04 -0.65 20.81
CA GLN A 57 8.16 -0.04 21.51
C GLN A 57 7.74 0.56 22.85
N CYS A 58 6.59 1.24 22.91
CA CYS A 58 6.03 1.78 24.14
C CYS A 58 5.70 0.68 25.15
N ARG A 59 5.04 -0.40 24.70
CA ARG A 59 4.74 -1.58 25.54
C ARG A 59 6.02 -2.26 26.04
N ALA A 60 7.04 -2.39 25.20
CA ALA A 60 8.33 -2.95 25.60
C ALA A 60 9.05 -2.08 26.64
N LYS A 61 9.01 -0.75 26.49
CA LYS A 61 9.55 0.20 27.48
C LYS A 61 8.81 0.12 28.81
N GLN A 62 7.47 -0.03 28.80
CA GLN A 62 6.68 -0.22 30.02
C GLN A 62 7.03 -1.53 30.73
N ARG A 63 7.17 -2.64 29.99
CA ARG A 63 7.58 -3.94 30.54
C ARG A 63 8.97 -3.96 31.14
N LYS A 64 9.91 -3.16 30.61
CA LYS A 64 11.27 -3.03 31.17
C LYS A 64 11.34 -2.16 32.43
N ARG A 65 10.28 -1.42 32.74
CA ARG A 65 10.21 -0.45 33.85
C ARG A 65 9.53 -1.03 35.10
N HIS A 66 9.01 -2.25 34.98
CA HIS A 66 8.37 -3.05 36.02
C HIS A 66 9.26 -4.23 36.39
#